data_AF-A0A165NGT2-F1
#
_entry.id   AF-A0A165NGT2-F1
#
_cell.length_a   1.000
_cell.length_b   1.000
_cell.length_c   1.000
_cell.angle_alpha   90.00
_cell.angle_beta   90.00
_cell.angle_gamma   90.00
#
_symmetry.space_group_name_H-M   'P 1'
#
loop_
_entity.id
_entity.type
_entity.pdbx_description
1 polymer ?
#
loop_
_entity_poly.entity_id
_entity_poly.type
_entity_poly.pdbx_seq_one_letter_code
_entity_poly.pdbx_strand_id
1 'polypeptide(L)'
;MSEAMGSSAEVSSAAHLPKGFCPLSQEHSITLLRLEGIPVSIDYRLNKLRSILKRFPSQELIEGQASRKTWGDLRDLIPFAGSDKPLWKLSVSPTAGQQMIAELEKRFAIRWMMDWAGGLVWVEMQGEEPHDVPLRRLIAENGGGHATLLRASAELRTSVDVFQPLPETLMGLSKRLKAQFDPHNILNPGRMYAGI
;
A
#
# COMPACT_ATOMS: atom_id res chain seq x y z
N MET A 1 9.78 -10.80 -2.55
CA MET A 1 10.02 -9.45 -3.08
C MET A 1 11.40 -8.91 -2.70
N SER A 2 11.76 -8.88 -1.42
CA SER A 2 13.03 -8.27 -0.95
C SER A 2 14.29 -8.80 -1.64
N GLU A 3 14.39 -10.11 -1.83
CA GLU A 3 15.53 -10.73 -2.54
C GLU A 3 15.65 -10.25 -4.00
N ALA A 4 14.53 -10.06 -4.70
CA ALA A 4 14.53 -9.55 -6.07
C ALA A 4 14.92 -8.07 -6.13
N MET A 5 14.34 -7.26 -5.23
CA MET A 5 14.57 -5.82 -5.17
C MET A 5 15.99 -5.46 -4.72
N GLY A 6 16.62 -6.29 -3.89
CA GLY A 6 18.01 -6.12 -3.46
C GLY A 6 19.06 -6.70 -4.42
N SER A 7 18.65 -7.16 -5.61
CA SER A 7 19.55 -7.83 -6.55
C SER A 7 20.02 -6.91 -7.67
N SER A 8 21.07 -7.34 -8.37
CA SER A 8 21.55 -6.69 -9.61
C SER A 8 20.63 -6.92 -10.82
N ALA A 9 19.44 -7.51 -10.64
CA ALA A 9 18.41 -7.55 -11.68
C ALA A 9 17.63 -6.23 -11.80
N GLU A 10 17.89 -5.24 -10.94
CA GLU A 10 17.35 -3.88 -11.03
C GLU A 10 15.83 -3.84 -11.28
N VAL A 11 15.08 -4.49 -10.38
CA VAL A 11 13.61 -4.51 -10.44
C VAL A 11 13.08 -3.11 -10.18
N SER A 12 12.27 -2.57 -11.11
CA SER A 12 11.73 -1.20 -11.02
C SER A 12 10.49 -1.10 -10.15
N SER A 13 9.72 -2.18 -10.01
CA SER A 13 8.50 -2.22 -9.20
C SER A 13 8.19 -3.63 -8.72
N ALA A 14 7.57 -3.76 -7.54
CA ALA A 14 7.18 -5.05 -6.98
C ALA A 14 5.84 -4.93 -6.26
N ALA A 15 4.93 -5.87 -6.55
CA ALA A 15 3.64 -5.99 -5.88
C ALA A 15 3.37 -7.44 -5.47
N HIS A 16 2.58 -7.63 -4.41
CA HIS A 16 2.13 -8.95 -3.98
C HIS A 16 0.64 -8.90 -3.62
N LEU A 17 -0.11 -9.84 -4.18
CA LEU A 17 -1.54 -10.00 -3.95
C LEU A 17 -1.81 -11.43 -3.46
N PRO A 18 -2.65 -11.61 -2.42
CA PRO A 18 -2.99 -12.93 -1.91
C PRO A 18 -3.90 -13.70 -2.87
N LYS A 19 -3.95 -15.02 -2.67
CA LYS A 19 -4.92 -15.93 -3.30
C LYS A 19 -6.35 -15.39 -3.16
N GLY A 20 -7.16 -15.53 -4.20
CA GLY A 20 -8.56 -15.10 -4.23
C GLY A 20 -8.78 -13.59 -4.38
N PHE A 21 -7.71 -12.79 -4.40
CA PHE A 21 -7.79 -11.35 -4.62
C PHE A 21 -6.98 -10.87 -5.84
N CYS A 22 -6.06 -11.69 -6.34
CA CYS A 22 -5.27 -11.34 -7.51
C CYS A 22 -6.10 -11.46 -8.81
N PRO A 23 -6.16 -10.41 -9.65
CA PRO A 23 -6.85 -10.50 -10.96
C PRO A 23 -6.24 -11.52 -11.93
N LEU A 24 -4.96 -11.87 -11.76
CA LEU A 24 -4.25 -12.81 -12.63
C LEU A 24 -4.47 -14.27 -12.24
N SER A 25 -4.84 -14.55 -11.00
CA SER A 25 -5.12 -15.91 -10.52
C SER A 25 -5.97 -15.88 -9.26
N GLN A 26 -7.04 -16.66 -9.27
CA GLN A 26 -7.86 -16.90 -8.09
C GLN A 26 -7.28 -18.01 -7.19
N GLU A 27 -6.39 -18.85 -7.72
CA GLU A 27 -5.93 -20.07 -7.06
C GLU A 27 -4.63 -19.91 -6.27
N HIS A 28 -3.84 -18.89 -6.58
CA HIS A 28 -2.53 -18.67 -6.00
C HIS A 28 -2.31 -17.20 -5.61
N SER A 29 -1.51 -16.97 -4.57
CA SER A 29 -0.95 -15.64 -4.31
C SER A 29 0.09 -15.32 -5.38
N ILE A 30 0.08 -14.11 -5.91
CA ILE A 30 0.94 -13.69 -7.02
C ILE A 30 1.88 -12.59 -6.55
N THR A 31 3.17 -12.77 -6.84
CA THR A 31 4.18 -11.71 -6.73
C THR A 31 4.55 -11.22 -8.12
N LEU A 32 4.35 -9.94 -8.38
CA LEU A 32 4.70 -9.29 -9.65
C LEU A 32 5.99 -8.49 -9.47
N LEU A 33 6.88 -8.61 -10.45
CA LEU A 33 8.16 -7.91 -10.50
C LEU A 33 8.30 -7.28 -11.87
N ARG A 34 8.58 -5.97 -11.91
CA ARG A 34 8.71 -5.22 -13.17
C ARG A 34 10.17 -5.03 -13.53
N LEU A 35 10.50 -5.28 -14.79
CA LEU A 35 11.75 -4.87 -15.41
C LEU A 35 11.44 -3.84 -16.49
N GLU A 36 12.23 -2.76 -16.52
CA GLU A 36 12.11 -1.69 -17.51
C GLU A 36 13.47 -1.33 -18.07
N GLY A 37 13.53 -1.02 -19.36
CA GLY A 37 14.76 -0.65 -20.05
C GLY A 37 14.79 -1.15 -21.48
N ILE A 38 15.99 -1.21 -22.05
CA ILE A 38 16.22 -1.72 -23.41
C ILE A 38 16.12 -3.26 -23.46
N PRO A 39 15.64 -3.86 -24.56
CA PRO A 39 15.37 -5.31 -24.63
C PRO A 39 16.55 -6.19 -24.20
N VAL A 40 17.77 -5.92 -24.71
CA VAL A 40 18.97 -6.70 -24.40
C VAL A 40 19.29 -6.72 -22.90
N SER A 41 19.04 -5.61 -22.19
CA SER A 41 19.23 -5.52 -20.74
C SER A 41 18.14 -6.28 -19.99
N ILE A 42 16.89 -6.24 -20.47
CA ILE A 42 15.77 -6.96 -19.87
C ILE A 42 16.01 -8.47 -19.91
N ASP A 43 16.43 -9.03 -21.05
CA ASP A 43 16.66 -10.47 -21.18
C ASP A 43 17.70 -10.99 -20.19
N TYR A 44 18.82 -10.26 -20.06
CA TYR A 44 19.86 -10.57 -19.09
C TYR A 44 19.33 -10.53 -17.64
N ARG A 45 18.65 -9.45 -17.27
CA ARG A 45 18.13 -9.25 -15.90
C ARG A 45 16.99 -10.21 -15.56
N LEU A 46 16.15 -10.56 -16.53
CA LEU A 46 15.12 -11.58 -16.37
C LEU A 46 15.75 -12.93 -16.05
N ASN A 47 16.76 -13.36 -16.81
CA ASN A 47 17.45 -14.63 -16.54
C ASN A 47 18.15 -14.63 -15.18
N LYS A 48 18.78 -13.51 -14.79
CA LYS A 48 19.34 -13.33 -13.45
C LYS A 48 18.26 -13.47 -12.38
N LEU A 49 17.11 -12.84 -12.56
CA LEU A 49 16.00 -12.87 -11.63
C LEU A 49 15.41 -14.28 -11.48
N ARG A 50 15.22 -15.00 -12.60
CA ARG A 50 14.78 -16.41 -12.58
C ARG A 50 15.74 -17.31 -11.81
N SER A 51 17.04 -17.09 -11.96
CA SER A 51 18.09 -17.81 -11.23
C SER A 51 18.02 -17.56 -9.72
N ILE A 52 17.87 -16.30 -9.31
CA ILE A 52 17.71 -15.90 -7.90
C ILE A 52 16.44 -16.53 -7.32
N LEU A 53 15.34 -16.47 -8.07
CA LEU A 53 14.02 -16.92 -7.62
C LEU A 53 13.72 -18.38 -7.93
N LYS A 54 14.74 -19.21 -8.22
CA LYS A 54 14.59 -20.62 -8.63
C LYS A 54 13.75 -21.49 -7.68
N ARG A 55 13.61 -21.09 -6.41
CA ARG A 55 12.77 -21.77 -5.41
C ARG A 55 11.27 -21.63 -5.69
N PHE A 56 10.87 -20.66 -6.52
CA PHE A 56 9.50 -20.48 -6.97
C PHE A 56 9.38 -21.08 -8.38
N PRO A 57 8.79 -22.27 -8.54
CA PRO A 57 8.85 -23.00 -9.81
C PRO A 57 7.89 -22.44 -10.87
N SER A 58 6.81 -21.77 -10.45
CA SER A 58 5.86 -21.12 -11.36
C SER A 58 6.28 -19.68 -11.58
N GLN A 59 6.83 -19.40 -12.76
CA GLN A 59 7.28 -18.06 -13.17
C GLN A 59 6.75 -17.78 -14.57
N GLU A 60 5.86 -16.81 -14.68
CA GLU A 60 5.27 -16.39 -15.95
C GLU A 60 5.82 -15.02 -16.37
N LEU A 61 6.05 -14.86 -17.67
CA LEU A 61 6.49 -13.61 -18.24
C LEU A 61 5.28 -12.91 -18.88
N ILE A 62 4.95 -11.71 -18.41
CA ILE A 62 3.88 -10.87 -18.95
C ILE A 62 4.51 -9.64 -19.61
N GLU A 63 4.27 -9.47 -20.91
CA GLU A 63 4.92 -8.42 -21.72
C GLU A 63 3.91 -7.56 -22.50
N GLY A 64 4.42 -6.51 -23.14
CA GLY A 64 3.63 -5.67 -24.04
C GLY A 64 2.43 -5.01 -23.37
N GLN A 65 1.26 -5.08 -24.03
CA GLN A 65 0.05 -4.44 -23.54
C GLN A 65 -0.52 -5.09 -22.28
N ALA A 66 -0.41 -6.42 -22.14
CA ALA A 66 -0.85 -7.12 -20.94
C ALA A 66 -0.07 -6.64 -19.72
N SER A 67 1.26 -6.51 -19.84
CA SER A 67 2.12 -5.99 -18.77
C SER A 67 1.72 -4.56 -18.39
N ARG A 68 1.57 -3.67 -19.38
CA ARG A 68 1.15 -2.27 -19.16
C ARG A 68 -0.21 -2.19 -18.46
N LYS A 69 -1.18 -2.99 -18.89
CA LYS A 69 -2.51 -3.04 -18.27
C LYS A 69 -2.41 -3.50 -16.82
N THR A 70 -1.73 -4.61 -16.55
CA THR A 70 -1.56 -5.13 -15.19
C THR A 70 -0.96 -4.08 -14.26
N TRP A 71 0.14 -3.44 -14.66
CA TRP A 71 0.74 -2.39 -13.82
C TRP A 71 -0.13 -1.14 -13.68
N GLY A 72 -0.89 -0.78 -14.73
CA GLY A 72 -1.89 0.29 -14.66
C GLY A 72 -3.01 -0.01 -13.67
N ASP A 73 -3.57 -1.22 -13.73
CA ASP A 73 -4.63 -1.68 -12.83
C ASP A 73 -4.18 -1.66 -11.37
N LEU A 74 -2.94 -2.07 -11.08
CA LEU A 74 -2.39 -2.04 -9.72
C LEU A 74 -2.14 -0.62 -9.23
N ARG A 75 -1.56 0.25 -10.08
CA ARG A 75 -1.34 1.67 -9.77
C ARG A 75 -2.65 2.37 -9.43
N ASP A 76 -3.71 2.06 -10.17
CA ASP A 76 -5.02 2.68 -10.04
C ASP A 76 -5.90 1.96 -9.00
N LEU A 77 -5.36 0.96 -8.29
CA LEU A 77 -6.04 0.17 -7.26
C LEU A 77 -7.34 -0.47 -7.75
N ILE A 78 -7.38 -0.86 -9.03
CA ILE A 78 -8.53 -1.52 -9.66
C ILE A 78 -8.99 -2.78 -8.91
N PRO A 79 -8.12 -3.62 -8.30
CA PRO A 79 -8.57 -4.73 -7.47
C PRO A 79 -9.49 -4.33 -6.30
N PHE A 80 -9.39 -3.08 -5.83
CA PHE A 80 -10.23 -2.52 -4.78
C PHE A 80 -11.42 -1.71 -5.31
N ALA A 81 -11.57 -1.54 -6.63
CA ALA A 81 -12.64 -0.74 -7.21
C ALA A 81 -14.04 -1.36 -6.95
N GLY A 82 -15.09 -0.54 -7.07
CA GLY A 82 -16.48 -0.98 -6.91
C GLY A 82 -16.91 -1.25 -5.45
N SER A 83 -16.10 -0.88 -4.47
CA SER A 83 -16.43 -0.95 -3.04
C SER A 83 -16.37 0.44 -2.40
N ASP A 84 -17.27 0.69 -1.45
CA ASP A 84 -17.32 1.87 -0.57
C ASP A 84 -16.66 1.61 0.79
N LYS A 85 -16.18 0.38 1.02
CA LYS A 85 -15.56 -0.05 2.28
C LYS A 85 -14.27 0.72 2.59
N PRO A 86 -13.92 0.85 3.89
CA PRO A 86 -12.72 1.54 4.32
C PRO A 86 -11.45 0.97 3.70
N LEU A 87 -10.77 1.75 2.87
CA LEU A 87 -9.48 1.42 2.27
C LEU A 87 -8.40 2.28 2.89
N TRP A 88 -7.47 1.62 3.55
CA TRP A 88 -6.32 2.22 4.21
C TRP A 88 -5.05 2.03 3.39
N LYS A 89 -4.26 3.10 3.35
CA LYS A 89 -2.87 3.12 2.87
C LYS A 89 -1.95 3.07 4.09
N LEU A 90 -1.20 1.99 4.25
CA LEU A 90 -0.23 1.84 5.34
C LEU A 90 1.18 2.00 4.78
N SER A 91 1.94 2.93 5.33
CA SER A 91 3.38 3.06 5.06
C SER A 91 4.14 2.53 6.25
N VAL A 92 4.88 1.44 6.07
CA VAL A 92 5.65 0.74 7.10
C VAL A 92 7.05 0.43 6.59
N SER A 93 7.94 -0.07 7.45
CA SER A 93 9.21 -0.65 6.96
C SER A 93 8.90 -1.84 6.02
N PRO A 94 9.58 -1.98 4.86
CA PRO A 94 9.41 -3.14 3.99
C PRO A 94 9.59 -4.49 4.68
N THR A 95 10.44 -4.55 5.71
CA THR A 95 10.66 -5.77 6.51
C THR A 95 9.48 -6.12 7.42
N ALA A 96 8.65 -5.13 7.79
CA ALA A 96 7.51 -5.31 8.68
C ALA A 96 6.20 -5.63 7.93
N GLY A 97 6.11 -5.34 6.62
CA GLY A 97 4.87 -5.46 5.85
C GLY A 97 4.19 -6.83 5.93
N GLN A 98 4.96 -7.92 5.79
CA GLN A 98 4.42 -9.28 5.87
C GLN A 98 3.89 -9.62 7.27
N GLN A 99 4.63 -9.24 8.32
CA GLN A 99 4.22 -9.48 9.70
C GLN A 99 2.96 -8.65 10.03
N MET A 100 2.90 -7.41 9.56
CA MET A 100 1.75 -6.54 9.72
C MET A 100 0.48 -7.16 9.11
N ILE A 101 0.56 -7.69 7.89
CA ILE A 101 -0.57 -8.39 7.26
C ILE A 101 -0.99 -9.61 8.07
N ALA A 102 -0.04 -10.45 8.50
CA ALA A 102 -0.36 -11.64 9.30
C ALA A 102 -1.06 -11.29 10.62
N GLU A 103 -0.69 -10.18 11.26
CA GLU A 103 -1.39 -9.70 12.47
C GLU A 103 -2.77 -9.13 12.16
N LEU A 104 -2.94 -8.46 11.02
CA LEU A 104 -4.25 -7.95 10.60
C LEU A 104 -5.22 -9.09 10.27
N GLU A 105 -4.79 -10.11 9.53
CA GLU A 105 -5.63 -11.26 9.16
C GLU A 105 -6.13 -12.05 10.37
N LYS A 106 -5.39 -12.04 11.50
CA LYS A 106 -5.83 -12.66 12.76
C LYS A 106 -6.96 -11.89 13.44
N ARG A 107 -7.07 -10.58 13.20
CA ARG A 107 -7.93 -9.66 13.95
C ARG A 107 -9.12 -9.16 13.12
N PHE A 108 -8.95 -9.09 11.81
CA PHE A 108 -9.90 -8.44 10.91
C PHE A 108 -10.08 -9.26 9.63
N ALA A 109 -11.30 -9.23 9.09
CA ALA A 109 -11.53 -9.64 7.72
C ALA A 109 -11.08 -8.51 6.78
N ILE A 110 -10.05 -8.77 5.97
CA ILE A 110 -9.44 -7.77 5.09
C ILE A 110 -9.21 -8.30 3.67
N ARG A 111 -9.25 -7.38 2.69
CA ARG A 111 -8.61 -7.56 1.38
C ARG A 111 -7.36 -6.71 1.37
N TRP A 112 -6.26 -7.22 0.83
CA TRP A 112 -5.00 -6.49 0.89
C TRP A 112 -4.10 -6.71 -0.32
N MET A 113 -3.19 -5.77 -0.51
CA MET A 113 -2.12 -5.84 -1.50
C MET A 113 -0.88 -5.16 -0.90
N MET A 114 0.30 -5.74 -1.13
CA MET A 114 1.57 -5.09 -0.85
C MET A 114 2.18 -4.50 -2.11
N ASP A 115 2.77 -3.33 -1.97
CA ASP A 115 3.55 -2.60 -2.97
C ASP A 115 4.89 -2.17 -2.34
N TRP A 116 5.83 -1.67 -3.15
CA TRP A 116 7.16 -1.20 -2.73
C TRP A 116 7.89 -2.22 -1.86
N ALA A 117 7.86 -3.48 -2.29
CA ALA A 117 8.48 -4.60 -1.59
C ALA A 117 7.94 -4.85 -0.16
N GLY A 118 6.71 -4.41 0.14
CA GLY A 118 6.09 -4.53 1.46
C GLY A 118 6.18 -3.26 2.31
N GLY A 119 6.82 -2.19 1.82
CA GLY A 119 6.86 -0.89 2.52
C GLY A 119 5.55 -0.10 2.40
N LEU A 120 4.74 -0.44 1.41
CA LEU A 120 3.41 0.10 1.20
C LEU A 120 2.41 -1.05 1.22
N VAL A 121 1.39 -0.94 2.06
CA VAL A 121 0.33 -1.94 2.18
C VAL A 121 -1.02 -1.28 2.00
N TRP A 122 -1.81 -1.79 1.07
CA TRP A 122 -3.20 -1.40 0.87
C TRP A 122 -4.08 -2.40 1.60
N VAL A 123 -4.97 -1.92 2.46
CA VAL A 123 -5.84 -2.76 3.30
C VAL A 123 -7.26 -2.24 3.23
N GLU A 124 -8.15 -3.03 2.65
CA GLU A 124 -9.59 -2.77 2.67
C GLU A 124 -10.26 -3.61 3.75
N MET A 125 -10.84 -2.94 4.74
CA MET A 125 -11.59 -3.56 5.81
C MET A 125 -12.90 -4.12 5.27
N GLN A 126 -13.24 -5.36 5.57
CA GLN A 126 -14.48 -5.97 5.05
C GLN A 126 -15.73 -5.62 5.87
N GLY A 127 -15.57 -5.06 7.07
CA GLY A 127 -16.66 -4.51 7.89
C GLY A 127 -16.96 -3.04 7.61
N GLU A 128 -17.97 -2.52 8.29
CA GLU A 128 -18.39 -1.11 8.21
C GLU A 128 -17.61 -0.20 9.18
N GLU A 129 -16.84 -0.78 10.09
CA GLU A 129 -16.04 0.00 11.03
C GLU A 129 -14.71 0.49 10.39
N PRO A 130 -14.28 1.72 10.72
CA PRO A 130 -13.04 2.28 10.21
C PRO A 130 -11.80 1.54 10.72
N HIS A 131 -11.86 1.02 11.95
CA HIS A 131 -10.74 0.40 12.66
C HIS A 131 -9.48 1.26 12.74
N ASP A 132 -9.62 2.60 12.76
CA ASP A 132 -8.50 3.55 12.74
C ASP A 132 -7.56 3.41 13.94
N VAL A 133 -8.11 3.39 15.16
CA VAL A 133 -7.36 3.26 16.42
C VAL A 133 -6.62 1.92 16.50
N PRO A 134 -7.26 0.75 16.33
CA PRO A 134 -6.56 -0.52 16.44
C PRO A 134 -5.53 -0.73 15.32
N LEU A 135 -5.80 -0.24 14.10
CA LEU A 135 -4.85 -0.29 12.99
C LEU A 135 -3.58 0.51 13.30
N ARG A 136 -3.73 1.74 13.80
CA ARG A 136 -2.60 2.60 14.16
C ARG A 136 -1.82 2.08 15.35
N ARG A 137 -2.50 1.50 16.33
CA ARG A 137 -1.84 0.82 17.45
C ARG A 137 -0.97 -0.33 16.94
N LEU A 138 -1.51 -1.17 16.07
CA LEU A 138 -0.76 -2.30 15.52
C LEU A 138 0.46 -1.83 14.70
N ILE A 139 0.35 -0.75 13.93
CA ILE A 139 1.49 -0.13 13.23
C ILE A 139 2.54 0.35 14.23
N ALA A 140 2.14 1.04 15.29
CA ALA A 140 3.07 1.52 16.32
C ALA A 140 3.82 0.37 17.02
N GLU A 141 3.12 -0.73 17.32
CA GLU A 141 3.69 -1.95 17.92
C GLU A 141 4.68 -2.67 16.98
N ASN A 142 4.55 -2.50 15.67
CA ASN A 142 5.35 -3.19 14.64
C ASN A 142 6.39 -2.28 13.96
N GLY A 143 7.02 -1.40 14.72
CA GLY A 143 8.12 -0.55 14.25
C GLY A 143 7.68 0.82 13.71
N GLY A 144 6.40 1.17 13.86
CA GLY A 144 5.87 2.46 13.47
C GLY A 144 5.54 2.58 11.99
N GLY A 145 5.03 3.75 11.61
CA GLY A 145 4.53 3.99 10.27
C GLY A 145 3.35 4.95 10.25
N HIS A 146 2.67 5.01 9.12
CA HIS A 146 1.53 5.89 8.90
C HIS A 146 0.35 5.13 8.31
N ALA A 147 -0.86 5.36 8.83
CA ALA A 147 -2.10 4.91 8.22
C ALA A 147 -2.90 6.11 7.70
N THR A 148 -3.22 6.10 6.41
CA THR A 148 -4.09 7.10 5.78
C THR A 148 -5.35 6.44 5.22
N LEU A 149 -6.52 6.93 5.59
CA LEU A 149 -7.80 6.46 5.05
C LEU A 149 -8.04 7.07 3.67
N LEU A 150 -7.86 6.27 2.62
CA LEU A 150 -8.00 6.73 1.24
C LEU A 150 -9.47 6.81 0.82
N ARG A 151 -10.27 5.83 1.22
CA ARG A 151 -11.69 5.71 0.87
C ARG A 151 -12.48 5.15 2.03
N ALA A 152 -13.67 5.67 2.25
CA ALA A 152 -14.77 5.10 3.05
C ALA A 152 -16.04 5.90 2.75
N SER A 153 -17.17 5.55 3.35
CA SER A 153 -18.37 6.38 3.32
C SER A 153 -18.11 7.79 3.87
N ALA A 154 -18.96 8.75 3.48
CA ALA A 154 -18.81 10.14 3.90
C ALA A 154 -18.96 10.27 5.42
N GLU A 155 -19.92 9.54 6.00
CA GLU A 155 -20.20 9.51 7.43
C GLU A 155 -18.97 9.02 8.20
N LEU A 156 -18.38 7.91 7.76
CA LEU A 156 -17.21 7.32 8.42
C LEU A 156 -15.97 8.21 8.26
N ARG A 157 -15.77 8.84 7.10
CA ARG A 157 -14.66 9.79 6.91
C ARG A 157 -14.73 11.00 7.83
N THR A 158 -15.91 11.38 8.31
CA THR A 158 -16.07 12.48 9.27
C THR A 158 -15.91 12.05 10.73
N SER A 159 -16.02 10.75 11.03
CA SER A 159 -15.94 10.23 12.40
C SER A 159 -14.54 9.79 12.82
N VAL A 160 -13.58 9.71 11.89
CA VAL A 160 -12.20 9.29 12.18
C VAL A 160 -11.16 10.20 11.55
N ASP A 161 -9.96 10.19 12.15
CA ASP A 161 -8.81 10.88 11.58
C ASP A 161 -8.36 10.21 10.28
N VAL A 162 -8.53 10.89 9.16
CA VAL A 162 -8.12 10.41 7.84
C VAL A 162 -6.61 10.21 7.74
N PHE A 163 -5.82 11.13 8.33
CA PHE A 163 -4.35 11.09 8.29
C PHE A 163 -3.78 10.59 9.61
N GLN A 164 -2.60 9.98 9.55
CA GLN A 164 -1.85 9.61 10.75
C GLN A 164 -1.71 10.85 11.67
N PRO A 165 -2.02 10.75 12.97
CA PRO A 165 -1.95 11.89 13.87
C PRO A 165 -0.49 12.31 14.00
N LEU A 166 -0.26 13.62 13.99
CA LEU A 166 1.08 14.16 14.18
C LEU A 166 1.46 14.13 15.67
N PRO A 167 2.75 13.91 15.99
CA PRO A 167 3.29 14.29 17.28
C PRO A 167 2.91 15.73 17.63
N GLU A 168 2.69 16.00 18.91
CA GLU A 168 2.18 17.28 19.41
C GLU A 168 3.01 18.49 18.92
N THR A 169 4.33 18.36 18.91
CA THR A 169 5.25 19.42 18.45
C THR A 169 5.07 19.75 16.98
N LEU A 170 4.89 18.73 16.13
CA LEU A 170 4.62 18.90 14.69
C LEU A 170 3.21 19.46 14.47
N MET A 171 2.23 19.03 15.26
CA MET A 171 0.88 19.59 15.23
C MET A 171 0.90 21.09 15.57
N GLY A 172 1.67 21.48 16.59
CA GLY A 172 1.87 22.88 16.97
C GLY A 172 2.50 23.71 15.85
N LEU A 173 3.47 23.15 15.11
CA LEU A 173 4.04 23.79 13.92
C LEU A 173 3.00 23.94 12.81
N SER A 174 2.23 22.90 12.52
CA SER A 174 1.16 22.92 11.51
C SER A 174 0.12 24.00 11.81
N LYS A 175 -0.30 24.15 13.08
CA LYS A 175 -1.22 25.23 13.51
C LYS A 175 -0.65 26.62 13.24
N ARG A 176 0.63 26.86 13.58
CA ARG A 176 1.27 28.16 13.35
C ARG A 176 1.40 28.46 11.86
N LEU A 177 1.79 27.48 11.05
CA LEU A 177 1.84 27.64 9.60
C LEU A 177 0.46 27.97 9.03
N LYS A 178 -0.58 27.23 9.42
CA LYS A 178 -1.96 27.49 8.99
C LYS A 178 -2.40 28.91 9.35
N ALA A 179 -2.14 29.38 10.57
CA ALA A 179 -2.50 30.73 11.00
C ALA A 179 -1.76 31.84 10.23
N GLN A 180 -0.53 31.60 9.76
CA GLN A 180 0.22 32.58 8.95
C GLN A 180 -0.26 32.63 7.50
N PHE A 181 -0.59 31.48 6.90
CA PHE A 181 -0.98 31.39 5.49
C PHE A 181 -2.50 31.53 5.26
N ASP A 182 -3.32 31.25 6.27
CA ASP A 182 -4.78 31.34 6.22
C ASP A 182 -5.35 31.92 7.54
N PRO A 183 -5.08 33.20 7.83
CA PRO A 183 -5.50 33.83 9.08
C PRO A 183 -7.02 33.91 9.24
N HIS A 184 -7.78 33.82 8.14
CA HIS A 184 -9.25 33.84 8.14
C HIS A 184 -9.88 32.43 8.08
N ASN A 185 -9.06 31.38 8.06
CA ASN A 185 -9.49 29.98 8.01
C ASN A 185 -10.45 29.64 6.85
N ILE A 186 -10.22 30.21 5.67
CA ILE A 186 -11.08 30.03 4.48
C ILE A 186 -10.64 28.85 3.61
N LEU A 187 -9.39 28.40 3.72
CA LEU A 187 -8.81 27.35 2.89
C LEU A 187 -9.04 25.97 3.49
N ASN A 188 -10.18 25.35 3.20
CA ASN A 188 -10.51 23.96 3.58
C ASN A 188 -10.27 23.66 5.08
N PRO A 189 -10.96 24.35 6.00
CA PRO A 189 -10.77 24.16 7.44
C PRO A 189 -11.01 22.71 7.85
N GLY A 190 -10.13 22.14 8.68
CA GLY A 190 -10.26 20.79 9.20
C GLY A 190 -9.99 19.68 8.18
N ARG A 191 -9.52 20.00 6.96
CA ARG A 191 -9.39 19.01 5.88
C ARG A 191 -8.34 17.94 6.14
N MET A 192 -7.23 18.30 6.79
CA MET A 192 -6.19 17.33 7.15
C MET A 192 -6.32 16.86 8.61
N TYR A 193 -6.40 17.81 9.54
CA TYR A 193 -6.52 17.52 10.96
C TYR A 193 -7.64 18.38 11.54
N ALA A 194 -8.50 17.79 12.37
CA ALA A 194 -9.57 18.52 13.01
C ALA A 194 -9.01 19.72 13.80
N GLY A 195 -9.62 20.90 13.62
CA GLY A 195 -9.20 22.13 14.29
C GLY A 195 -7.99 22.86 13.67
N ILE A 196 -7.58 22.47 12.45
CA ILE A 196 -6.60 23.18 11.60
C ILE A 196 -7.14 23.31 10.19
#